data_AF-A0AAX0U351-F1
#
_entry.id   AF-A0AAX0U351-F1
#
_cell.length_a   1.000
_cell.length_b   1.000
_cell.length_c   1.000
_cell.angle_alpha   90.00
_cell.angle_beta   90.00
_cell.angle_gamma   90.00
#
_symmetry.space_group_name_H-M   'P 1'
#
loop_
_entity.id
_entity.type
_entity.pdbx_description
1 polymer ?
#
loop_
_entity_poly.entity_id
_entity_poly.type
_entity_poly.pdbx_seq_one_letter_code
_entity_poly.pdbx_strand_id
1 'polypeptide(L)'
;MPRRFVARSLRRAFGSPAAGGVKYALAGRCGPSHALRYIMFNPSRDDVRRFFIDTWRKQRSGEILTPLEAMAADWIVEHPEYHAELEDAGRSAAHDYTPDEGRTNPFLHLSMHLAISEQLSIDQPPGIRAAHEKLAARCDSAHDAQHAIMECLGETIWEAQRTHTPPDSDAYLQRILRRASRG
;
A
#
# COMPACT_ATOMS: atom_id res chain seq x y z
N MET A 1 10.50 -11.39 -8.35
CA MET A 1 10.46 -12.41 -7.24
C MET A 1 9.23 -13.30 -7.36
N PRO A 2 9.17 -14.58 -6.89
CA PRO A 2 7.96 -15.37 -7.04
C PRO A 2 6.84 -14.85 -6.13
N ARG A 3 5.68 -14.54 -6.73
CA ARG A 3 4.41 -14.00 -6.17
C ARG A 3 3.89 -14.60 -4.84
N ARG A 4 4.51 -15.66 -4.31
CA ARG A 4 4.14 -16.36 -3.08
C ARG A 4 4.56 -15.65 -1.78
N PHE A 5 5.56 -14.77 -1.82
CA PHE A 5 6.13 -14.18 -0.59
C PHE A 5 5.36 -12.95 -0.07
N VAL A 6 4.92 -12.05 -0.95
CA VAL A 6 4.09 -10.87 -0.62
C VAL A 6 2.80 -11.27 0.14
N ALA A 7 2.19 -12.38 -0.26
CA ALA A 7 0.97 -12.90 0.37
C ALA A 7 1.13 -13.26 1.86
N ARG A 8 2.34 -13.60 2.33
CA ARG A 8 2.57 -14.01 3.72
C ARG A 8 2.63 -12.81 4.67
N SER A 9 3.22 -11.70 4.24
CA SER A 9 3.31 -10.47 5.04
C SER A 9 1.97 -9.75 5.09
N LEU A 10 1.24 -9.68 3.97
CA LEU A 10 -0.10 -9.09 3.92
C LEU A 10 -1.11 -9.86 4.77
N ARG A 11 -1.09 -11.21 4.73
CA ARG A 11 -1.93 -12.01 5.63
C ARG A 11 -1.62 -11.81 7.09
N ARG A 12 -0.38 -11.51 7.47
CA ARG A 12 -0.05 -11.24 8.88
C ARG A 12 -0.60 -9.88 9.29
N ALA A 13 -0.35 -8.85 8.50
CA ALA A 13 -0.73 -7.47 8.79
C ALA A 13 -2.24 -7.20 8.72
N PHE A 14 -2.99 -7.99 7.96
CA PHE A 14 -4.42 -7.75 7.70
C PHE A 14 -5.26 -9.01 7.92
N GLY A 15 -4.72 -9.99 8.64
CA GLY A 15 -5.26 -11.35 8.81
C GLY A 15 -6.27 -11.57 9.93
N SER A 16 -6.48 -10.57 10.79
CA SER A 16 -7.27 -10.75 12.01
C SER A 16 -8.64 -10.08 11.87
N PRO A 17 -9.74 -10.74 12.27
CA PRO A 17 -11.08 -10.15 12.24
C PRO A 17 -11.24 -8.93 13.17
N ALA A 18 -10.20 -8.59 13.94
CA ALA A 18 -10.15 -7.39 14.77
C ALA A 18 -9.84 -6.08 14.01
N ALA A 19 -9.83 -6.07 12.67
CA ALA A 19 -9.63 -4.86 11.86
C ALA A 19 -10.84 -3.89 11.86
N GLY A 20 -11.69 -3.95 12.88
CA GLY A 20 -12.67 -2.92 13.21
C GLY A 20 -12.00 -1.80 13.99
N GLY A 21 -11.44 -0.81 13.29
CA GLY A 21 -11.08 0.50 13.85
C GLY A 21 -9.88 0.51 14.79
N VAL A 22 -8.67 0.52 14.24
CA VAL A 22 -7.49 0.95 15.01
C VAL A 22 -7.55 2.48 15.15
N LYS A 23 -8.06 2.95 16.29
CA LYS A 23 -7.90 4.34 16.71
C LYS A 23 -6.42 4.56 17.05
N TYR A 24 -5.66 5.16 16.14
CA TYR A 24 -4.30 5.60 16.44
C TYR A 24 -4.34 6.83 17.35
N ALA A 25 -4.07 6.64 18.64
CA ALA A 25 -3.65 7.72 19.53
C ALA A 25 -2.14 7.94 19.33
N LEU A 26 -1.77 8.88 18.45
CA LEU A 26 -0.39 9.32 18.27
C LEU A 26 -0.12 10.53 19.16
N ALA A 27 0.38 10.27 20.37
CA ALA A 27 1.10 11.25 21.17
C ALA A 27 2.58 11.18 20.77
N GLY A 28 2.99 12.02 19.81
CA GLY A 28 4.37 12.19 19.38
C GLY A 28 4.54 13.57 18.77
N ARG A 29 5.36 14.40 19.41
CA ARG A 29 5.53 15.84 19.15
C ARG A 29 5.66 16.18 17.66
N CYS A 30 4.59 16.74 17.09
CA CYS A 30 4.56 17.26 15.73
C CYS A 30 5.04 18.72 15.69
N GLY A 31 5.96 19.02 14.77
CA GLY A 31 6.02 20.35 14.16
C GLY A 31 4.77 20.61 13.31
N PRO A 32 4.38 21.88 13.10
CA PRO A 32 3.05 22.25 12.60
C PRO A 32 2.74 21.88 11.14
N SER A 33 3.67 21.28 10.38
CA SER A 33 3.48 21.01 8.94
C SER A 33 3.06 19.59 8.56
N HIS A 34 3.13 18.58 9.44
CA HIS A 34 2.79 17.18 9.09
C HIS A 34 1.47 16.69 9.69
N ALA A 35 0.93 17.35 10.71
CA ALA A 35 -0.32 16.94 11.36
C ALA A 35 -1.58 17.15 10.50
N LEU A 36 -1.54 18.08 9.54
CA LEU A 36 -2.70 18.43 8.69
C LEU A 36 -2.99 17.38 7.60
N ARG A 37 -2.07 16.46 7.30
CA ARG A 37 -2.27 15.43 6.26
C ARG A 37 -2.84 14.11 6.79
N TYR A 38 -2.82 13.93 8.11
CA TYR A 38 -3.21 12.68 8.80
C TYR A 38 -4.68 12.67 9.28
N ILE A 39 -5.40 13.80 9.21
CA ILE A 39 -6.74 13.96 9.83
C ILE A 39 -7.88 14.03 8.81
N MET A 40 -7.65 14.23 7.50
CA MET A 40 -8.78 14.56 6.60
C MET A 40 -9.46 13.41 5.85
N PHE A 41 -8.89 12.20 5.71
CA PHE A 41 -9.64 11.07 5.15
C PHE A 41 -9.07 9.75 5.68
N ASN A 42 -9.73 9.16 6.67
CA ASN A 42 -9.62 7.71 6.92
C ASN A 42 -10.75 7.06 6.12
N PRO A 43 -10.59 6.85 4.80
CA PRO A 43 -11.67 6.43 3.92
C PRO A 43 -12.25 5.11 4.43
N SER A 44 -13.57 4.96 4.30
CA SER A 44 -14.17 3.66 4.53
C SER A 44 -13.66 2.66 3.49
N ARG A 45 -13.80 1.37 3.77
CA ARG A 45 -13.51 0.29 2.81
C ARG A 45 -14.21 0.53 1.46
N ASP A 46 -15.44 1.02 1.49
CA ASP A 46 -16.25 1.26 0.29
C ASP A 46 -15.77 2.50 -0.48
N ASP A 47 -15.27 3.53 0.21
CA ASP A 47 -14.66 4.69 -0.45
C ASP A 47 -13.41 4.30 -1.23
N VAL A 48 -12.54 3.46 -0.65
CA VAL A 48 -11.33 2.96 -1.32
C VAL A 48 -11.69 2.15 -2.56
N ARG A 49 -12.71 1.27 -2.45
CA ARG A 49 -13.19 0.46 -3.58
C ARG A 49 -13.72 1.31 -4.71
N ARG A 50 -14.64 2.23 -4.38
CA ARG A 50 -15.23 3.15 -5.35
C ARG A 50 -14.15 3.97 -6.04
N PHE A 51 -13.16 4.47 -5.29
CA PHE A 51 -12.04 5.21 -5.86
C PHE A 51 -11.30 4.41 -6.94
N PHE A 52 -10.90 3.16 -6.70
CA PHE A 52 -10.17 2.37 -7.70
C PHE A 52 -11.05 1.94 -8.89
N ILE A 53 -12.31 1.58 -8.63
CA ILE A 53 -13.28 1.24 -9.69
C ILE A 53 -13.51 2.45 -10.60
N ASP A 54 -13.77 3.63 -10.03
CA ASP A 54 -14.01 4.86 -10.79
C ASP A 54 -12.75 5.30 -11.54
N THR A 55 -11.57 5.17 -10.92
CA THR A 55 -10.28 5.42 -11.58
C THR A 55 -10.12 4.54 -12.80
N TRP A 56 -10.36 3.22 -12.68
CA TRP A 56 -10.21 2.29 -13.79
C TRP A 56 -11.20 2.57 -14.91
N ARG A 57 -12.46 2.87 -14.56
CA ARG A 57 -13.49 3.29 -15.51
C ARG A 57 -13.03 4.51 -16.31
N LYS A 58 -12.58 5.57 -15.63
CA LYS A 58 -12.11 6.81 -16.25
C LYS A 58 -10.89 6.58 -17.16
N GLN A 59 -9.92 5.80 -16.70
CA GLN A 59 -8.74 5.45 -17.50
C GLN A 59 -9.13 4.75 -18.80
N ARG A 60 -10.07 3.79 -18.74
CA ARG A 60 -10.57 3.06 -19.92
C ARG A 60 -11.40 3.92 -20.87
N SER A 61 -12.12 4.92 -20.36
CA SER A 61 -12.92 5.84 -21.18
C SER A 61 -12.13 7.03 -21.72
N GLY A 62 -10.85 7.18 -21.35
CA GLY A 62 -10.03 8.34 -21.72
C GLY A 62 -10.50 9.65 -21.06
N GLU A 63 -11.19 9.55 -19.91
CA GLU A 63 -11.60 10.71 -19.13
C GLU A 63 -10.39 11.36 -18.44
N ILE A 64 -10.52 12.66 -18.11
CA ILE A 64 -9.49 13.38 -17.38
C ILE A 64 -9.37 12.80 -15.96
N LEU A 65 -8.15 12.37 -15.62
CA LEU A 65 -7.81 11.90 -14.28
C LEU A 65 -7.27 13.03 -13.43
N THR A 66 -7.67 13.04 -12.15
CA THR A 66 -6.95 13.82 -11.13
C THR A 66 -5.53 13.26 -10.93
N PRO A 67 -4.59 14.00 -10.32
CA PRO A 67 -3.24 13.49 -10.08
C PRO A 67 -3.19 12.18 -9.28
N LEU A 68 -4.07 12.02 -8.30
CA LEU A 68 -4.15 10.78 -7.50
C LEU A 68 -4.74 9.62 -8.33
N GLU A 69 -5.75 9.89 -9.16
CA GLU A 69 -6.31 8.88 -10.07
C GLU A 69 -5.29 8.46 -11.13
N ALA A 70 -4.49 9.39 -11.67
CA ALA A 70 -3.42 9.06 -12.62
C ALA A 70 -2.39 8.12 -12.00
N MET A 71 -1.91 8.43 -10.79
CA MET A 71 -1.00 7.55 -10.06
C MET A 71 -1.63 6.17 -9.77
N ALA A 72 -2.92 6.14 -9.41
CA ALA A 72 -3.63 4.89 -9.22
C ALA A 72 -3.78 4.09 -10.52
N ALA A 73 -4.08 4.76 -11.63
CA ALA A 73 -4.20 4.13 -12.95
C ALA A 73 -2.89 3.48 -13.39
N ASP A 74 -1.74 4.12 -13.15
CA ASP A 74 -0.43 3.53 -13.43
C ASP A 74 -0.25 2.18 -12.70
N TRP A 75 -0.60 2.11 -11.41
CA TRP A 75 -0.54 0.86 -10.66
C TRP A 75 -1.59 -0.17 -11.07
N ILE A 76 -2.79 0.26 -11.49
CA ILE A 76 -3.80 -0.66 -12.01
C ILE A 76 -3.30 -1.30 -13.32
N VAL A 77 -2.64 -0.55 -14.20
CA VAL A 77 -2.07 -1.07 -15.45
C VAL A 77 -1.01 -2.14 -15.18
N GLU A 78 -0.15 -1.94 -14.16
CA GLU A 78 0.85 -2.93 -13.73
C GLU A 78 0.26 -4.19 -13.08
N HIS A 79 -1.05 -4.21 -12.78
CA HIS A 79 -1.75 -5.33 -12.15
C HIS A 79 -2.97 -5.81 -12.95
N PRO A 80 -2.76 -6.42 -14.13
CA PRO A 80 -3.84 -6.98 -14.93
C PRO A 80 -4.66 -8.06 -14.21
N GLU A 81 -4.07 -8.73 -13.21
CA GLU A 81 -4.79 -9.70 -12.36
C GLU A 81 -5.96 -9.10 -11.56
N TYR A 82 -6.05 -7.77 -11.42
CA TYR A 82 -7.11 -7.09 -10.68
C TYR A 82 -8.14 -6.40 -11.56
N HIS A 83 -7.95 -6.41 -12.89
CA HIS A 83 -8.87 -5.72 -13.81
C HIS A 83 -10.29 -6.28 -13.72
N ALA A 84 -10.44 -7.60 -13.61
CA ALA A 84 -11.76 -8.24 -13.50
C ALA A 84 -12.54 -7.75 -12.27
N GLU A 85 -11.88 -7.63 -11.12
CA GLU A 85 -12.46 -7.08 -9.89
C GLU A 85 -12.82 -5.60 -10.01
N LEU A 86 -12.03 -4.82 -10.76
CA LEU A 86 -12.26 -3.38 -10.95
C LEU A 86 -13.37 -3.08 -11.97
N GLU A 87 -13.67 -4.01 -12.86
CA GLU A 87 -14.74 -3.88 -13.86
C GLU A 87 -16.12 -4.27 -13.32
N ASP A 88 -16.18 -5.17 -12.34
CA ASP A 88 -17.43 -5.62 -11.72
C ASP A 88 -17.65 -4.98 -10.35
N ALA A 89 -18.16 -3.74 -10.37
CA ALA A 89 -18.43 -2.95 -9.17
C ALA A 89 -19.40 -3.66 -8.19
N GLY A 90 -20.40 -4.39 -8.73
CA GLY A 90 -21.40 -5.09 -7.92
C GLY A 90 -20.80 -6.27 -7.15
N ARG A 91 -19.97 -7.09 -7.81
CA ARG A 91 -19.27 -8.21 -7.17
C ARG A 91 -18.21 -7.75 -6.17
N SER A 92 -17.48 -6.69 -6.48
CA SER A 92 -16.43 -6.16 -5.61
C SER A 92 -16.96 -5.56 -4.29
N ALA A 93 -18.15 -4.96 -4.31
CA ALA A 93 -18.79 -4.44 -3.10
C ALA A 93 -19.15 -5.56 -2.10
N ALA A 94 -19.67 -6.69 -2.59
CA ALA A 94 -20.11 -7.80 -1.74
C ALA A 94 -18.98 -8.73 -1.27
N HIS A 95 -17.84 -8.74 -1.96
CA HIS A 95 -16.78 -9.72 -1.68
C HIS A 95 -16.03 -9.40 -0.39
N ASP A 96 -15.98 -10.34 0.55
CA ASP A 96 -15.10 -10.26 1.72
C ASP A 96 -13.79 -10.98 1.46
N TYR A 97 -12.70 -10.22 1.31
CA TYR A 97 -11.38 -10.81 1.05
C TYR A 97 -10.83 -11.34 2.37
N THR A 98 -11.27 -12.54 2.75
CA THR A 98 -10.80 -13.15 3.98
C THR A 98 -9.38 -13.72 3.80
N PRO A 99 -8.55 -13.68 4.84
CA PRO A 99 -7.17 -14.18 4.78
C PRO A 99 -7.08 -15.68 4.46
N ASP A 100 -8.14 -16.46 4.70
CA ASP A 100 -8.21 -17.90 4.45
C ASP A 100 -8.38 -18.25 2.96
N GLU A 101 -8.95 -17.36 2.16
CA GLU A 101 -9.28 -17.61 0.75
C GLU A 101 -8.08 -17.74 -0.19
N GLY A 102 -6.86 -17.59 0.31
CA GLY A 102 -5.69 -17.75 -0.55
C GLY A 102 -5.37 -16.50 -1.39
N ARG A 103 -6.28 -15.53 -1.48
CA ARG A 103 -6.23 -14.41 -2.41
C ARG A 103 -5.78 -13.12 -1.73
N THR A 104 -4.96 -12.34 -2.43
CA THR A 104 -4.60 -10.98 -2.00
C THR A 104 -5.78 -10.05 -2.26
N ASN A 105 -6.14 -9.22 -1.29
CA ASN A 105 -7.16 -8.18 -1.47
C ASN A 105 -6.62 -7.11 -2.45
N PRO A 106 -7.22 -6.94 -3.65
CA PRO A 106 -6.71 -6.05 -4.69
C PRO A 106 -6.72 -4.59 -4.25
N PHE A 107 -7.75 -4.17 -3.52
CA PHE A 107 -7.90 -2.78 -3.08
C PHE A 107 -6.84 -2.42 -2.05
N LEU A 108 -6.58 -3.31 -1.09
CA LEU A 108 -5.51 -3.12 -0.11
C LEU A 108 -4.14 -3.09 -0.79
N HIS A 109 -3.89 -4.02 -1.72
CA HIS A 109 -2.63 -4.09 -2.46
C HIS A 109 -2.35 -2.79 -3.22
N LEU A 110 -3.32 -2.31 -4.00
CA LEU A 110 -3.21 -1.06 -4.74
C LEU A 110 -3.08 0.16 -3.82
N SER A 111 -3.80 0.20 -2.68
CA SER A 111 -3.62 1.25 -1.68
C SER A 111 -2.20 1.28 -1.11
N MET A 112 -1.55 0.13 -0.93
CA MET A 112 -0.17 0.08 -0.45
C MET A 112 0.82 0.62 -1.50
N HIS A 113 0.59 0.38 -2.80
CA HIS A 113 1.38 1.03 -3.86
C HIS A 113 1.25 2.55 -3.84
N LEU A 114 0.04 3.09 -3.65
CA LEU A 114 -0.16 4.54 -3.51
C LEU A 114 0.55 5.10 -2.28
N ALA A 115 0.44 4.41 -1.13
CA ALA A 115 1.13 4.83 0.08
C ALA A 115 2.65 4.87 -0.10
N ILE A 116 3.24 3.86 -0.74
CA ILE A 116 4.68 3.83 -1.03
C ILE A 116 5.06 4.91 -2.04
N SER A 117 4.27 5.11 -3.09
CA SER A 117 4.54 6.16 -4.09
C SER A 117 4.55 7.54 -3.46
N GLU A 118 3.66 7.79 -2.51
CA GLU A 118 3.66 9.01 -1.72
C GLU A 118 4.89 9.10 -0.80
N GLN A 119 5.23 8.03 -0.08
CA GLN A 119 6.46 7.98 0.73
C GLN A 119 7.72 8.33 -0.09
N LEU A 120 7.80 7.85 -1.32
CA LEU A 120 8.90 8.16 -2.24
C LEU A 120 8.87 9.62 -2.71
N SER A 121 7.68 10.16 -2.99
CA SER A 121 7.51 11.54 -3.50
C SER A 121 7.98 12.59 -2.49
N ILE A 122 7.76 12.35 -1.19
CA ILE A 122 8.18 13.24 -0.10
C ILE A 122 9.42 12.77 0.67
N ASP A 123 10.03 11.66 0.25
CA ASP A 123 11.16 11.00 0.94
C ASP A 123 10.91 10.79 2.45
N GLN A 124 9.82 10.09 2.77
CA GLN A 124 9.43 9.78 4.15
C GLN A 124 9.20 8.26 4.30
N PRO A 125 9.96 7.56 5.17
CA PRO A 125 11.06 8.07 5.99
C PRO A 125 12.24 8.58 5.15
N PRO A 126 13.03 9.56 5.64
CA PRO A 126 14.17 10.10 4.91
C PRO A 126 15.14 9.01 4.44
N GLY A 127 15.50 9.05 3.15
CA GLY A 127 16.35 8.04 2.52
C GLY A 127 15.60 6.86 1.90
N ILE A 128 14.26 6.78 2.01
CA ILE A 128 13.47 5.74 1.34
C ILE A 128 13.59 5.83 -0.18
N ARG A 129 13.71 7.05 -0.75
CA ARG A 129 13.87 7.23 -2.19
C ARG A 129 15.16 6.60 -2.69
N ALA A 130 16.29 6.90 -2.04
CA ALA A 130 17.58 6.32 -2.39
C ALA A 130 17.61 4.79 -2.18
N ALA A 131 16.90 4.28 -1.16
CA ALA A 131 16.77 2.85 -0.94
C ALA A 131 15.94 2.16 -2.05
N HIS A 132 14.86 2.80 -2.50
CA HIS A 132 14.05 2.35 -3.62
C HIS A 132 14.84 2.34 -4.94
N GLU A 133 15.59 3.40 -5.24
CA GLU A 133 16.42 3.47 -6.46
C GLU A 133 17.43 2.31 -6.51
N LYS A 134 18.07 1.98 -5.40
CA LYS A 134 18.97 0.81 -5.29
C LYS A 134 18.23 -0.51 -5.52
N LEU A 135 17.02 -0.65 -4.96
CA LEU A 135 16.19 -1.83 -5.20
C LEU A 135 15.79 -1.96 -6.66
N ALA A 136 15.32 -0.87 -7.27
CA ALA A 136 14.89 -0.84 -8.67
C ALA A 136 16.04 -1.18 -9.61
N ALA A 137 17.23 -0.60 -9.39
CA ALA A 137 18.43 -0.91 -10.16
C ALA A 137 18.83 -2.38 -10.07
N ARG A 138 18.65 -3.01 -8.90
CA ARG A 138 18.96 -4.45 -8.73
C ARG A 138 17.88 -5.36 -9.32
N CYS A 139 16.61 -5.01 -9.15
CA CYS A 139 15.49 -5.80 -9.66
C CYS A 139 15.26 -5.61 -11.16
N ASP A 140 15.91 -4.61 -11.78
CA ASP A 140 15.61 -4.12 -13.14
C ASP A 140 14.11 -3.82 -13.32
N SER A 141 13.48 -3.33 -12.25
CA SER A 141 12.03 -3.11 -12.20
C SER A 141 11.62 -2.28 -10.99
N ALA A 142 10.93 -1.16 -11.25
CA ALA A 142 10.32 -0.35 -10.21
C ALA A 142 9.15 -1.07 -9.53
N HIS A 143 8.41 -1.90 -10.27
CA HIS A 143 7.31 -2.70 -9.74
C HIS A 143 7.80 -3.73 -8.71
N ASP A 144 8.84 -4.49 -9.04
CA ASP A 144 9.43 -5.46 -8.12
C ASP A 144 10.12 -4.76 -6.92
N ALA A 145 10.68 -3.57 -7.12
CA ALA A 145 11.21 -2.76 -6.02
C ALA A 145 10.11 -2.31 -5.05
N GLN A 146 8.98 -1.81 -5.54
CA GLN A 146 7.85 -1.45 -4.69
C GLN A 146 7.23 -2.66 -3.99
N HIS A 147 7.14 -3.83 -4.63
CA HIS A 147 6.74 -5.06 -3.95
C HIS A 147 7.68 -5.43 -2.79
N ALA A 148 8.99 -5.28 -2.97
CA ALA A 148 9.95 -5.51 -1.89
C ALA A 148 9.79 -4.53 -0.71
N ILE A 149 9.44 -3.27 -1.00
CA ILE A 149 9.09 -2.26 0.01
C ILE A 149 7.76 -2.60 0.69
N MET A 150 6.75 -3.04 -0.08
CA MET A 150 5.44 -3.43 0.43
C MET A 150 5.53 -4.55 1.46
N GLU A 151 6.43 -5.52 1.26
CA GLU A 151 6.70 -6.54 2.26
C GLU A 151 7.27 -5.95 3.55
N CYS A 152 8.15 -4.93 3.47
CA CYS A 152 8.68 -4.23 4.66
C CYS A 152 7.54 -3.47 5.36
N LEU A 153 6.69 -2.80 4.59
CA LEU A 153 5.57 -2.02 5.11
C LEU A 153 4.56 -2.91 5.83
N GLY A 154 4.21 -4.06 5.24
CA GLY A 154 3.32 -5.04 5.86
C GLY A 154 3.89 -5.57 7.18
N GLU A 155 5.19 -5.89 7.23
CA GLU A 155 5.84 -6.31 8.48
C GLU A 155 5.79 -5.21 9.55
N THR A 156 6.10 -3.96 9.19
CA THR A 156 6.03 -2.82 10.09
C THR A 156 4.62 -2.59 10.64
N ILE A 157 3.59 -2.68 9.81
CA ILE A 157 2.18 -2.54 10.24
C ILE A 157 1.78 -3.67 11.18
N TRP A 158 2.14 -4.92 10.83
CA TRP A 158 1.85 -6.08 11.67
C TRP A 158 2.49 -5.99 13.06
N GLU A 159 3.76 -5.57 13.12
CA GLU A 159 4.45 -5.37 14.39
C GLU A 159 3.75 -4.32 15.24
N ALA A 160 3.48 -3.15 14.67
CA ALA A 160 2.78 -2.05 15.33
C ALA A 160 1.42 -2.49 15.93
N GLN A 161 0.63 -3.24 15.15
CA GLN A 161 -0.65 -3.78 15.62
C GLN A 161 -0.47 -4.76 16.76
N ARG A 162 0.47 -5.71 16.65
CA ARG A 162 0.70 -6.75 17.66
C ARG A 162 1.27 -6.21 18.96
N THR A 163 2.08 -5.16 18.89
CA THR A 163 2.70 -4.53 20.07
C THR A 163 1.91 -3.34 20.61
N HIS A 164 0.82 -2.95 19.94
CA HIS A 164 0.04 -1.75 20.25
C HIS A 164 0.90 -0.47 20.33
N THR A 165 1.93 -0.38 19.47
CA THR A 165 2.80 0.79 19.36
C THR A 165 2.66 1.44 17.98
N PRO A 166 3.04 2.72 17.83
CA PRO A 166 3.16 3.33 16.50
C PRO A 166 4.09 2.55 15.57
N PRO A 167 3.88 2.59 14.24
CA PRO A 167 4.83 2.10 13.26
C PRO A 167 6.22 2.71 13.44
N ASP A 168 7.24 1.86 13.55
CA ASP A 168 8.63 2.28 13.65
C ASP A 168 9.21 2.58 12.26
N SER A 169 9.42 3.87 11.99
CA SER A 169 9.90 4.36 10.69
C SER A 169 11.38 4.03 10.44
N ASP A 170 12.19 3.96 11.49
CA ASP A 170 13.61 3.63 11.38
C ASP A 170 13.78 2.13 11.10
N ALA A 171 13.05 1.29 11.85
CA ALA A 171 13.03 -0.14 11.59
C ALA A 171 12.53 -0.47 10.17
N TYR A 172 11.49 0.25 9.71
CA TYR A 172 10.98 0.14 8.35
C TYR A 172 12.07 0.45 7.30
N LEU A 173 12.74 1.60 7.40
CA LEU A 173 13.81 1.97 6.48
C LEU A 173 14.98 0.98 6.52
N GLN A 174 15.38 0.53 7.71
CA GLN A 174 16.45 -0.46 7.87
C GLN A 174 16.13 -1.80 7.20
N ARG A 175 14.86 -2.24 7.22
CA ARG A 175 14.44 -3.43 6.46
C ARG A 175 14.60 -3.23 4.95
N ILE A 176 14.21 -2.06 4.44
CA ILE A 176 14.34 -1.72 3.01
C ILE A 176 15.82 -1.71 2.62
N LEU A 177 16.68 -1.05 3.39
CA LEU A 177 18.13 -0.98 3.13
C LEU A 177 18.81 -2.36 3.19
N ARG A 178 18.42 -3.21 4.15
CA ARG A 178 18.87 -4.61 4.19
C ARG A 178 18.44 -5.36 2.94
N ARG A 179 17.19 -5.17 2.50
CA ARG A 179 16.73 -5.75 1.23
C ARG A 179 17.51 -5.19 0.06
N ALA A 180 17.86 -3.91 0.03
CA ALA A 180 18.64 -3.25 -1.04
C ALA A 180 20.11 -3.71 -1.11
N SER A 181 20.66 -4.19 0.01
CA SER A 181 22.07 -4.61 0.10
C SER A 181 22.31 -6.11 -0.11
N ARG A 182 21.26 -6.95 -0.12
CA ARG A 182 21.39 -8.38 -0.41
C ARG A 182 21.56 -8.59 -1.92
N GLY A 183 22.76 -9.01 -2.32
CA GLY A 183 23.09 -9.49 -3.67
C GLY A 183 22.63 -10.92 -3.89
#